data_AF-A0A9P7FVS4-F1
#
_entry.id   AF-A0A9P7FVS4-F1
#
_cell.length_a   1.000
_cell.length_b   1.000
_cell.length_c   1.000
_cell.angle_alpha   90.00
_cell.angle_beta   90.00
_cell.angle_gamma   90.00
#
_symmetry.space_group_name_H-M   'P 1'
#
loop_
_entity.id
_entity.type
_entity.pdbx_description
1 polymer ?
#
loop_
_entity_poly.entity_id
_entity_poly.type
_entity_poly.pdbx_seq_one_letter_code
_entity_poly.pdbx_strand_id
1 'polypeptide(L)'
;MHDWSVVQIDNDKIDWDEFQGNTLFVGGNKTSTDWTNYMYPQVNDLHGNRIHKDMLFPLKDYDPEAELHNPQNLDIHNIKTLLAVKNGRTTGTTFGRDTLELIVCGYDTKTGDNVKFSDEGDSGSFVVGRDGRLIGQVTGGGGPTDKTDKSYITPYYALKETVNKKFPGCHPLVLDA
;
A
#
# COMPACT_ATOMS: atom_id res chain seq x y z
N MET A 1 -0.61 -8.93 -19.79
CA MET A 1 -1.91 -8.25 -19.71
C MET A 1 -2.07 -7.82 -18.27
N HIS A 2 -2.19 -6.52 -18.00
CA HIS A 2 -2.40 -5.99 -16.65
C HIS A 2 -3.90 -5.78 -16.45
N ASP A 3 -4.46 -6.24 -15.34
CA ASP A 3 -5.86 -6.01 -15.00
C ASP A 3 -5.96 -4.71 -14.19
N TRP A 4 -6.43 -3.65 -14.84
CA TRP A 4 -6.57 -2.32 -14.25
C TRP A 4 -7.74 -1.59 -14.90
N SER A 5 -8.32 -0.67 -14.14
CA SER A 5 -9.31 0.29 -14.64
C SER A 5 -8.88 1.71 -14.28
N VAL A 6 -9.21 2.66 -15.16
CA VAL A 6 -9.13 4.09 -14.89
C VAL A 6 -10.54 4.62 -14.93
N VAL A 7 -10.95 5.27 -13.85
CA VAL A 7 -12.25 5.92 -13.73
C VAL A 7 -12.01 7.43 -13.74
N GLN A 8 -12.53 8.10 -14.77
CA GLN A 8 -12.52 9.56 -14.81
C GLN A 8 -13.62 10.08 -13.89
N ILE A 9 -13.26 11.00 -13.00
CA ILE A 9 -14.22 11.68 -12.14
C ILE A 9 -14.59 13.02 -12.79
N ASP A 10 -15.87 13.36 -12.72
CA ASP A 10 -16.39 14.65 -13.16
C ASP A 10 -16.00 15.74 -12.14
N ASN A 11 -15.27 16.75 -12.61
CA ASN A 11 -14.75 17.83 -11.76
C ASN A 11 -15.87 18.61 -11.07
N ASP A 12 -17.05 18.70 -11.67
CA ASP A 12 -18.19 19.44 -11.09
C ASP A 12 -18.90 18.63 -9.99
N LYS A 13 -18.50 17.38 -9.77
CA LYS A 13 -19.00 16.50 -8.69
C LYS A 13 -18.07 16.47 -7.47
N ILE A 14 -16.90 17.09 -7.56
CA ILE A 14 -15.95 17.19 -6.46
C ILE A 14 -15.99 18.63 -5.96
N ASP A 15 -16.20 18.79 -4.66
CA ASP A 15 -15.86 20.04 -3.98
C ASP A 15 -14.33 20.09 -3.82
N TRP A 16 -13.66 20.79 -4.73
CA TRP A 16 -12.21 20.86 -4.76
C TRP A 16 -11.62 21.65 -3.57
N ASP A 17 -12.41 22.53 -2.94
CA ASP A 17 -11.99 23.27 -1.76
C ASP A 17 -11.97 22.36 -0.51
N GLU A 18 -12.82 21.32 -0.49
CA GLU A 18 -12.85 20.31 0.57
C GLU A 18 -12.04 19.03 0.24
N PHE A 19 -11.60 18.85 -1.01
CA PHE A 19 -10.88 17.66 -1.44
C PHE A 19 -9.50 17.56 -0.77
N GLN A 20 -9.32 16.57 0.10
CA GLN A 20 -8.09 16.38 0.87
C GLN A 20 -6.95 15.68 0.09
N GLY A 21 -7.12 15.52 -1.21
CA GLY A 21 -6.24 14.71 -2.05
C GLY A 21 -6.52 13.21 -1.95
N ASN A 22 -5.69 12.42 -2.63
CA ASN A 22 -5.79 10.97 -2.59
C ASN A 22 -5.27 10.45 -1.24
N THR A 23 -6.11 9.73 -0.52
CA THR A 23 -5.78 9.14 0.77
C THR A 23 -6.13 7.66 0.79
N LEU A 24 -5.35 6.88 1.52
CA LEU A 24 -5.68 5.51 1.91
C LEU A 24 -6.26 5.53 3.32
N PHE A 25 -7.46 4.99 3.51
CA PHE A 25 -7.99 4.77 4.85
C PHE A 25 -7.26 3.59 5.50
N VAL A 26 -6.50 3.82 6.58
CA VAL A 26 -5.70 2.80 7.30
C VAL A 26 -6.30 2.42 8.65
N GLY A 27 -7.56 2.77 8.89
CA GLY A 27 -8.31 2.50 10.12
C GLY A 27 -9.22 1.27 10.01
N GLY A 28 -10.40 1.35 10.65
CA GLY A 28 -11.44 0.32 10.63
C GLY A 28 -11.15 -0.79 11.63
N ASN A 29 -10.65 -1.93 11.15
CA ASN A 29 -10.24 -3.07 11.98
C ASN A 29 -8.87 -2.86 12.66
N LYS A 30 -8.24 -1.70 12.48
CA LYS A 30 -6.92 -1.34 13.03
C LYS A 30 -6.98 0.00 13.75
N THR A 31 -6.15 0.13 14.78
CA THR A 31 -5.98 1.35 15.60
C THR A 31 -4.76 2.15 15.17
N SER A 32 -4.62 3.38 15.67
CA SER A 32 -3.40 4.19 15.50
C SER A 32 -2.17 3.57 16.18
N THR A 33 -2.38 2.81 17.25
CA THR A 33 -1.33 2.00 17.87
C THR A 33 -0.87 0.86 16.94
N ASP A 34 -1.81 0.21 16.25
CA ASP A 34 -1.45 -0.78 15.24
C ASP A 34 -0.67 -0.12 14.10
N TRP A 35 -1.11 1.01 13.56
CA TRP A 35 -0.32 1.75 12.56
C TRP A 35 1.15 1.94 12.98
N THR A 36 1.35 2.42 14.21
CA THR A 36 2.68 2.65 14.77
C THR A 36 3.50 1.34 14.82
N ASN A 37 2.92 0.29 15.39
CA ASN A 37 3.62 -0.97 15.61
C ASN A 37 3.99 -1.70 14.32
N TYR A 38 3.21 -1.51 13.25
CA TYR A 38 3.42 -2.23 11.99
C TYR A 38 4.26 -1.42 11.00
N MET A 39 4.12 -0.09 10.97
CA MET A 39 4.85 0.77 10.03
C MET A 39 6.12 1.40 10.60
N TYR A 40 6.31 1.34 11.92
CA TYR A 40 7.51 1.82 12.62
C TYR A 40 8.05 0.75 13.58
N PRO A 41 8.41 -0.44 13.07
CA PRO A 41 8.82 -1.59 13.89
C PRO A 41 10.17 -1.38 14.62
N GLN A 42 10.99 -0.45 14.15
CA GLN A 42 12.29 -0.14 14.73
C GLN A 42 12.20 1.06 15.68
N VAL A 43 12.88 0.98 16.83
CA VAL A 43 12.89 2.08 17.82
C VAL A 43 13.40 3.39 17.20
N ASN A 44 14.39 3.29 16.32
CA ASN A 44 14.97 4.45 15.64
C ASN A 44 14.00 5.10 14.64
N ASP A 45 13.01 4.37 14.14
CA ASP A 45 12.05 4.87 13.16
C ASP A 45 10.88 5.62 13.82
N LEU A 46 10.65 5.43 15.13
CA LEU A 46 9.50 6.01 15.84
C LEU A 46 9.44 7.53 15.76
N HIS A 47 10.59 8.20 15.63
CA HIS A 47 10.64 9.66 15.44
C HIS A 47 9.96 10.13 14.15
N GLY A 48 9.90 9.27 13.13
CA GLY A 48 9.22 9.54 11.86
C GLY A 48 7.73 9.19 11.88
N ASN A 49 7.21 8.63 12.98
CA ASN A 49 5.82 8.22 13.07
C ASN A 49 4.87 9.42 13.07
N ARG A 50 3.88 9.37 12.17
CA ARG A 50 2.80 10.32 12.11
C ARG A 50 1.50 9.57 12.30
N ILE A 51 0.76 9.92 13.36
CA ILE A 51 -0.60 9.45 13.54
C ILE A 51 -1.50 10.34 12.70
N HIS A 52 -2.21 9.73 11.75
CA HIS A 52 -3.06 10.45 10.81
C HIS A 52 -4.44 10.68 11.40
N LYS A 53 -4.94 11.92 11.30
CA LYS A 53 -6.31 12.26 11.71
C LYS A 53 -7.29 11.40 10.90
N ASP A 54 -8.31 10.89 11.58
CA ASP A 54 -9.34 10.03 10.99
C ASP A 54 -8.79 8.77 10.28
N MET A 55 -7.53 8.41 10.52
CA MET A 55 -6.80 7.32 9.86
C MET A 55 -6.78 7.45 8.32
N LEU A 56 -6.80 8.68 7.80
CA LEU A 56 -6.65 8.97 6.37
C LEU A 56 -5.18 9.26 6.05
N PHE A 57 -4.53 8.32 5.37
CA PHE A 57 -3.12 8.36 5.05
C PHE A 57 -2.87 8.97 3.65
N PRO A 58 -2.23 10.15 3.54
CA PRO A 58 -2.04 10.80 2.25
C PRO A 58 -1.09 10.03 1.32
N LEU A 59 -1.53 9.84 0.08
CA LEU A 59 -0.73 9.28 -1.00
C LEU A 59 0.04 10.40 -1.68
N LYS A 60 1.34 10.20 -1.90
CA LYS A 60 2.24 11.27 -2.34
C LYS A 60 2.95 10.94 -3.63
N ASP A 61 3.49 9.73 -3.75
CA ASP A 61 4.28 9.34 -4.93
C ASP A 61 4.18 7.82 -5.14
N TYR A 62 5.16 7.22 -5.81
CA TYR A 62 5.29 5.77 -5.99
C TYR A 62 6.73 5.30 -5.84
N ASP A 63 6.91 4.02 -5.51
CA ASP A 63 8.22 3.40 -5.46
C ASP A 63 8.73 3.11 -6.89
N PRO A 64 9.87 3.68 -7.32
CA PRO A 64 10.46 3.35 -8.61
C PRO A 64 11.06 1.93 -8.57
N GLU A 65 11.20 1.31 -9.75
CA GLU A 65 11.73 -0.06 -9.91
C GLU A 65 13.04 -0.28 -9.14
N ALA A 66 13.99 0.65 -9.24
CA ALA A 66 15.29 0.55 -8.56
C ALA A 66 15.19 0.52 -7.03
N GLU A 67 14.19 1.18 -6.44
CA GLU A 67 13.96 1.16 -4.99
C GLU A 67 13.18 -0.06 -4.54
N LEU A 68 12.27 -0.59 -5.37
CA LEU A 68 11.63 -1.89 -5.12
C LEU A 68 12.67 -3.01 -5.01
N HIS A 69 13.73 -2.96 -5.82
CA HIS A 69 14.81 -3.95 -5.81
C HIS A 69 15.83 -3.73 -4.68
N ASN A 70 15.78 -2.58 -4.02
CA ASN A 70 16.67 -2.22 -2.93
C ASN A 70 15.88 -1.56 -1.79
N PRO A 71 15.15 -2.35 -0.99
CA PRO A 71 14.34 -1.83 0.10
C PRO A 71 15.16 -1.06 1.14
N GLN A 72 14.61 0.06 1.61
CA GLN A 72 15.26 0.96 2.58
C GLN A 72 14.78 0.79 4.03
N ASN A 73 13.70 0.06 4.28
CA ASN A 73 13.17 -0.13 5.64
C ASN A 73 13.67 -1.43 6.25
N LEU A 74 13.52 -1.55 7.58
CA LEU A 74 13.83 -2.75 8.34
C LEU A 74 12.55 -3.25 9.02
N ASP A 75 12.34 -4.56 9.01
CA ASP A 75 11.33 -5.21 9.86
C ASP A 75 11.82 -5.39 11.31
N ILE A 76 11.01 -5.99 12.18
CA ILE A 76 11.39 -6.23 13.60
C ILE A 76 12.62 -7.14 13.78
N HIS A 77 13.04 -7.88 12.74
CA HIS A 77 14.19 -8.77 12.77
C HIS A 77 15.44 -8.15 12.12
N ASN A 78 15.40 -6.85 11.78
CA ASN A 78 16.46 -6.12 11.07
C ASN A 78 16.72 -6.64 9.65
N ILE A 79 15.70 -7.22 9.00
CA ILE A 79 15.78 -7.62 7.59
C ILE A 79 15.29 -6.45 6.73
N LYS A 80 16.04 -6.12 5.68
CA LYS A 80 15.65 -5.10 4.71
C LYS A 80 14.37 -5.49 3.99
N THR A 81 13.38 -4.60 3.98
CA THR A 81 12.07 -4.83 3.34
C THR A 81 11.38 -3.51 3.00
N LEU A 82 10.30 -3.57 2.21
CA LEU A 82 9.31 -2.52 2.12
C LEU A 82 8.16 -2.84 3.07
N LEU A 83 7.86 -1.91 3.97
CA LEU A 83 6.70 -2.00 4.85
C LEU A 83 5.47 -1.58 4.07
N ALA A 84 4.49 -2.46 3.98
CA ALA A 84 3.33 -2.32 3.12
C ALA A 84 2.04 -2.24 3.95
N VAL A 85 1.11 -1.40 3.50
CA VAL A 85 -0.27 -1.34 4.01
C VAL A 85 -1.24 -1.33 2.84
N LYS A 86 -2.41 -1.96 3.01
CA LYS A 86 -3.58 -1.76 2.14
C LYS A 86 -4.85 -1.69 2.96
N ASN A 87 -5.92 -1.22 2.34
CA ASN A 87 -7.28 -1.40 2.81
C ASN A 87 -8.07 -2.11 1.71
N GLY A 88 -8.45 -3.35 2.00
CA GLY A 88 -9.22 -4.20 1.09
C GLY A 88 -10.66 -4.35 1.55
N ARG A 89 -11.56 -4.65 0.60
CA ARG A 89 -12.98 -4.84 0.88
C ARG A 89 -13.23 -5.98 1.87
N THR A 90 -12.48 -7.07 1.76
CA THR A 90 -12.73 -8.30 2.51
C THR A 90 -11.88 -8.34 3.78
N THR A 91 -10.60 -7.97 3.70
CA THR A 91 -9.71 -8.04 4.87
C THR A 91 -9.71 -6.76 5.71
N GLY A 92 -10.28 -5.66 5.22
CA GLY A 92 -10.07 -4.33 5.79
C GLY A 92 -8.59 -3.92 5.67
N THR A 93 -8.09 -3.19 6.67
CA THR A 93 -6.69 -2.77 6.73
C THR A 93 -5.78 -3.95 7.09
N THR A 94 -4.81 -4.23 6.24
CA THR A 94 -3.76 -5.23 6.47
C THR A 94 -2.38 -4.66 6.24
N PHE A 95 -1.42 -5.20 6.98
CA PHE A 95 -0.01 -4.83 6.91
C PHE A 95 0.79 -6.01 6.40
N GLY A 96 1.82 -5.71 5.63
CA GLY A 96 2.67 -6.71 5.03
C GLY A 96 4.09 -6.22 4.83
N ARG A 97 4.90 -7.13 4.31
CA ARG A 97 6.28 -6.89 3.92
C ARG A 97 6.47 -7.40 2.52
N ASP A 98 7.12 -6.61 1.69
CA ASP A 98 7.55 -7.11 0.39
C ASP A 98 8.73 -8.07 0.56
N THR A 99 8.73 -9.15 -0.22
CA THR A 99 9.71 -10.24 -0.15
C THR A 99 10.38 -10.52 -1.48
N LEU A 100 9.70 -10.23 -2.59
CA LEU A 100 10.12 -10.32 -3.99
C LEU A 100 9.20 -9.38 -4.76
N GLU A 101 9.68 -8.65 -5.78
CA GLU A 101 9.04 -7.53 -6.53
C GLU A 101 7.50 -7.55 -6.76
N LEU A 102 6.84 -8.71 -6.63
CA LEU A 102 5.43 -8.92 -6.87
C LEU A 102 4.69 -9.59 -5.70
N ILE A 103 5.34 -9.82 -4.55
CA ILE A 103 4.82 -10.69 -3.47
C ILE A 103 4.86 -9.99 -2.12
N VAL A 104 3.66 -9.64 -1.65
CA VAL A 104 3.45 -9.14 -0.30
C VAL A 104 3.06 -10.28 0.63
N CYS A 105 3.82 -10.44 1.71
CA CYS A 105 3.49 -11.36 2.79
C CYS A 105 2.85 -10.58 3.93
N GLY A 106 1.68 -11.01 4.40
CA GLY A 106 1.04 -10.39 5.55
C GLY A 106 1.87 -10.63 6.79
N TYR A 107 1.98 -9.62 7.64
CA TYR A 107 2.85 -9.69 8.79
C TYR A 107 2.22 -9.11 10.03
N ASP A 108 2.27 -9.87 11.12
CA ASP A 108 1.82 -9.44 12.43
C ASP A 108 2.99 -9.13 13.35
N THR A 109 3.30 -7.85 13.53
CA THR A 109 4.42 -7.44 14.40
C THR A 109 4.17 -7.73 15.89
N LYS A 110 2.93 -8.01 16.30
CA LYS A 110 2.63 -8.38 17.69
C LYS A 110 3.06 -9.81 18.00
N THR A 111 2.86 -10.72 17.06
CA THR A 111 3.18 -12.15 17.21
C THR A 111 4.51 -12.53 16.55
N GLY A 112 5.00 -11.70 15.62
CA GLY A 112 6.15 -12.01 14.77
C GLY A 112 5.86 -13.02 13.67
N ASP A 113 4.58 -13.39 13.48
CA ASP A 113 4.17 -14.41 12.51
C ASP A 113 3.72 -13.80 11.17
N ASN A 114 3.85 -14.62 10.12
CA ASN A 114 3.18 -14.34 8.86
C ASN A 114 1.68 -14.60 9.01
N VAL A 115 0.89 -13.75 8.36
CA VAL A 115 -0.57 -13.84 8.29
C VAL A 115 -1.03 -13.61 6.86
N LYS A 116 -2.30 -13.87 6.59
CA LYS A 116 -2.92 -13.56 5.30
C LYS A 116 -2.95 -12.04 5.08
N PHE A 117 -2.44 -11.59 3.93
CA PHE A 117 -2.43 -10.16 3.58
C PHE A 117 -3.70 -9.75 2.83
N SER A 118 -4.16 -10.59 1.91
CA SER A 118 -5.27 -10.31 1.00
C SER A 118 -6.20 -11.49 0.88
N ASP A 119 -7.47 -11.24 0.60
CA ASP A 119 -8.47 -12.29 0.32
C ASP A 119 -9.28 -11.99 -0.94
N GLU A 120 -10.10 -12.95 -1.36
CA GLU A 120 -11.09 -12.78 -2.43
C GLU A 120 -11.92 -11.51 -2.17
N GLY A 121 -11.97 -10.62 -3.16
CA GLY A 121 -12.65 -9.33 -3.07
C GLY A 121 -11.73 -8.13 -2.81
N ASP A 122 -10.46 -8.35 -2.47
CA ASP A 122 -9.47 -7.27 -2.33
C ASP A 122 -8.79 -6.88 -3.65
N SER A 123 -8.99 -7.63 -4.73
CA SER A 123 -8.44 -7.33 -6.06
C SER A 123 -8.71 -5.87 -6.45
N GLY A 124 -7.67 -5.19 -6.94
CA GLY A 124 -7.71 -3.77 -7.27
C GLY A 124 -7.30 -2.82 -6.13
N SER A 125 -7.18 -3.31 -4.88
CA SER A 125 -6.68 -2.49 -3.77
C SER A 125 -5.22 -2.10 -3.97
N PHE A 126 -4.89 -0.84 -3.69
CA PHE A 126 -3.51 -0.38 -3.71
C PHE A 126 -2.76 -0.73 -2.43
N VAL A 127 -1.51 -1.11 -2.60
CA VAL A 127 -0.52 -1.35 -1.56
C VAL A 127 0.41 -0.14 -1.50
N VAL A 128 0.61 0.38 -0.30
CA VAL A 128 1.28 1.66 -0.05
C VAL A 128 2.39 1.48 0.99
N GLY A 129 3.53 2.13 0.77
CA GLY A 129 4.60 2.26 1.74
C GLY A 129 4.27 3.23 2.87
N ARG A 130 4.98 3.13 4.00
CA ARG A 130 4.76 4.01 5.17
C ARG A 130 5.03 5.50 4.93
N ASP A 131 5.65 5.84 3.82
CA ASP A 131 5.95 7.21 3.38
C ASP A 131 4.87 7.82 2.48
N GLY A 132 3.87 7.01 2.09
CA GLY A 132 2.76 7.43 1.24
C GLY A 132 3.00 7.10 -0.24
N ARG A 133 4.04 6.32 -0.55
CA ARG A 133 4.33 5.91 -1.92
C ARG A 133 3.60 4.64 -2.31
N LEU A 134 3.01 4.62 -3.50
CA LEU A 134 2.40 3.42 -4.07
C LEU A 134 3.46 2.39 -4.43
N ILE A 135 3.31 1.18 -3.90
CA ILE A 135 4.13 0.01 -4.25
C ILE A 135 3.50 -0.71 -5.45
N GLY A 136 2.20 -1.03 -5.37
CA GLY A 136 1.51 -1.76 -6.44
C GLY A 136 0.03 -2.02 -6.15
N GLN A 137 -0.63 -2.73 -7.06
CA GLN A 137 -2.04 -3.09 -6.97
C GLN A 137 -2.21 -4.59 -6.80
N VAL A 138 -3.04 -5.02 -5.84
CA VAL A 138 -3.36 -6.44 -5.64
C VAL A 138 -4.07 -7.01 -6.86
N THR A 139 -3.53 -8.10 -7.40
CA THR A 139 -4.13 -8.86 -8.50
C THR A 139 -4.67 -10.21 -8.06
N GLY A 140 -4.08 -10.81 -7.02
CA GLY A 140 -4.55 -12.09 -6.48
C GLY A 140 -3.71 -12.54 -5.31
N GLY A 141 -3.89 -13.79 -4.90
CA GLY A 141 -3.13 -14.40 -3.83
C GLY A 141 -3.44 -15.87 -3.68
N GLY A 142 -2.69 -16.54 -2.83
CA GLY A 142 -2.97 -17.92 -2.46
C GLY A 142 -1.90 -18.55 -1.57
N GLY A 143 -2.30 -19.64 -0.94
CA GLY A 143 -1.47 -20.48 -0.10
C GLY A 143 -2.34 -21.49 0.65
N PRO A 144 -1.76 -22.61 1.13
CA PRO A 144 -2.53 -23.63 1.82
C PRO A 144 -2.95 -23.20 3.25
N THR A 145 -2.32 -22.18 3.81
CA THR A 145 -2.60 -21.65 5.16
C THR A 145 -2.33 -20.16 5.20
N ASP A 146 -2.92 -19.44 6.16
CA ASP A 146 -2.66 -18.00 6.36
C ASP A 146 -1.18 -17.68 6.58
N LYS A 147 -0.41 -18.57 7.22
CA LYS A 147 1.02 -18.37 7.49
C LYS A 147 1.89 -18.49 6.23
N THR A 148 1.40 -19.20 5.22
CA THR A 148 2.11 -19.46 3.97
C THR A 148 1.50 -18.72 2.78
N ASP A 149 0.39 -18.00 2.99
CA ASP A 149 -0.27 -17.19 1.99
C ASP A 149 0.66 -16.13 1.40
N LYS A 150 0.49 -15.89 0.10
CA LYS A 150 1.22 -14.92 -0.69
C LYS A 150 0.21 -14.10 -1.46
N SER A 151 0.31 -12.78 -1.36
CA SER A 151 -0.48 -11.87 -2.19
C SER A 151 0.38 -11.35 -3.33
N TYR A 152 -0.16 -11.40 -4.54
CA TYR A 152 0.50 -10.94 -5.75
C TYR A 152 0.04 -9.53 -6.10
N ILE A 153 1.00 -8.68 -6.44
CA ILE A 153 0.75 -7.30 -6.87
C ILE A 153 1.30 -7.06 -8.27
N THR A 154 0.68 -6.13 -9.01
CA THR A 154 1.33 -5.48 -10.15
C THR A 154 1.99 -4.18 -9.65
N PRO A 155 3.31 -4.00 -9.85
CA PRO A 155 4.01 -2.81 -9.39
C PRO A 155 3.43 -1.54 -10.02
N TYR A 156 3.32 -0.48 -9.22
CA TYR A 156 2.70 0.74 -9.70
C TYR A 156 3.51 1.41 -10.80
N TYR A 157 4.84 1.33 -10.78
CA TYR A 157 5.68 1.91 -11.83
C TYR A 157 5.32 1.34 -13.22
N ALA A 158 5.08 0.03 -13.33
CA ALA A 158 4.67 -0.63 -14.58
C ALA A 158 3.22 -0.28 -14.98
N LEU A 159 2.32 -0.17 -14.00
CA LEU A 159 0.94 0.29 -14.23
C LEU A 159 0.93 1.72 -14.76
N LYS A 160 1.69 2.63 -14.13
CA LYS A 160 1.80 4.04 -14.52
C LYS A 160 2.26 4.19 -15.96
N GLU A 161 3.28 3.42 -16.39
CA GLU A 161 3.70 3.44 -17.79
C GLU A 161 2.58 3.03 -18.75
N THR A 162 1.83 1.99 -18.40
CA THR A 162 0.74 1.48 -19.23
C THR A 162 -0.42 2.48 -19.31
N VAL A 163 -0.79 3.08 -18.17
CA VAL A 163 -1.82 4.13 -18.09
C VAL A 163 -1.41 5.36 -18.89
N ASN A 164 -0.19 5.86 -18.71
CA ASN A 164 0.30 7.05 -19.42
C ASN A 164 0.37 6.85 -20.94
N LYS A 165 0.72 5.65 -21.40
CA LYS A 165 0.72 5.30 -22.84
C LYS A 165 -0.70 5.34 -23.43
N LYS A 166 -1.72 4.96 -22.66
CA LYS A 166 -3.12 4.91 -23.13
C LYS A 166 -3.87 6.22 -22.92
N PHE A 167 -3.55 6.94 -21.85
CA PHE A 167 -4.18 8.18 -21.41
C PHE A 167 -3.12 9.23 -21.08
N PRO A 168 -2.48 9.84 -22.11
CA PRO A 168 -1.53 10.91 -21.90
C PRO A 168 -2.25 12.10 -21.25
N GLY A 169 -1.82 12.52 -20.06
CA GLY A 169 -2.51 13.54 -19.24
C GLY A 169 -3.35 13.00 -18.08
N CYS A 170 -3.32 11.68 -17.84
CA CYS A 170 -3.82 11.13 -16.59
C CYS A 170 -2.83 11.45 -15.45
N HIS A 171 -3.33 12.02 -14.34
CA HIS A 171 -2.54 12.34 -13.15
C HIS A 171 -3.14 11.63 -11.93
N PRO A 172 -2.93 10.30 -11.78
CA PRO A 172 -3.54 9.54 -10.68
C PRO A 172 -2.96 9.91 -9.31
N LEU A 173 -1.74 10.45 -9.29
CA LEU A 173 -1.11 11.08 -8.14
C LEU A 173 -0.90 12.54 -8.53
N VAL A 174 -1.68 13.45 -7.95
CA VAL A 174 -1.47 14.88 -8.16
C VAL A 174 -0.28 15.27 -7.29
N LEU A 175 0.90 15.35 -7.91
CA LEU A 175 2.17 15.68 -7.25
C LEU A 175 2.39 17.19 -7.12
N ASP A 176 1.65 18.00 -7.88
CA ASP A 176 1.80 19.46 -7.90
C ASP A 176 0.41 20.11 -7.97
N ALA A 177 0.01 20.73 -6.86
CA ALA A 177 -0.97 21.83 -6.81
C ALA A 177 -0.31 23.00 -6.06
#